data_AF-A0A9R1QP52-F1
#
_entry.id   AF-A0A9R1QP52-F1
#
_cell.length_a   1.000
_cell.length_b   1.000
_cell.length_c   1.000
_cell.angle_alpha   90.00
_cell.angle_beta   90.00
_cell.angle_gamma   90.00
#
_symmetry.space_group_name_H-M   'P 1'
#
loop_
_entity.id
_entity.type
_entity.pdbx_description
1 polymer ?
#
loop_
_entity_poly.entity_id
_entity_poly.type
_entity_poly.pdbx_seq_one_letter_code
_entity_poly.pdbx_strand_id
1 'polypeptide(L)'
;MSASDLPDELWARVLELGAASAALGFRDLCCLAIASRRLRRLSLHPALWFERHKLRLTELEESMCAEGDRIKATAQELDSLERVRRASVALNVWQPQVVHGRQKQLVQQCTVPVDSRLSALHMELKV
;
A
#
# COMPACT_ATOMS: atom_id res chain seq x y z
N MET A 1 10.16 -51.40 -10.24
CA MET A 1 8.73 -51.20 -9.93
C MET A 1 8.30 -49.93 -10.62
N SER A 2 7.38 -50.03 -11.57
CA SER A 2 6.91 -48.88 -12.34
C SER A 2 5.82 -48.16 -11.56
N ALA A 3 5.70 -46.84 -11.73
CA ALA A 3 4.61 -46.03 -11.19
C ALA A 3 3.21 -46.58 -11.55
N SER A 4 3.12 -47.37 -12.63
CA SER A 4 1.91 -48.07 -13.07
C SER A 4 1.41 -49.15 -12.11
N ASP A 5 2.26 -49.69 -11.24
CA ASP A 5 1.97 -50.92 -10.49
C ASP A 5 1.25 -50.64 -9.16
N LEU A 6 1.24 -49.38 -8.74
CA LEU A 6 0.56 -48.94 -7.52
C LEU A 6 -0.96 -48.89 -7.75
N PRO A 7 -1.82 -49.27 -6.78
CA PRO A 7 -3.29 -49.13 -6.85
C PRO A 7 -3.81 -47.69 -6.96
N ASP A 8 -5.03 -47.52 -7.47
CA ASP A 8 -5.66 -46.19 -7.67
C ASP A 8 -5.92 -45.47 -6.34
N GLU A 9 -6.19 -46.20 -5.26
CA GLU A 9 -6.43 -45.66 -3.92
C GLU A 9 -5.19 -44.98 -3.35
N LEU A 10 -4.02 -45.60 -3.56
CA LEU A 10 -2.75 -45.04 -3.11
C LEU A 10 -2.34 -43.84 -3.95
N TRP A 11 -2.59 -43.87 -5.27
CA TRP A 11 -2.39 -42.70 -6.12
C TRP A 11 -3.31 -41.54 -5.76
N ALA A 12 -4.60 -41.82 -5.49
CA ALA A 12 -5.54 -40.81 -5.03
C ALA A 12 -5.05 -40.16 -3.73
N ARG A 13 -4.56 -40.96 -2.79
CA ARG A 13 -4.01 -40.45 -1.52
C ARG A 13 -2.76 -39.61 -1.70
N VAL A 14 -1.85 -40.00 -2.60
CA VAL A 14 -0.65 -39.21 -2.94
C VAL A 14 -1.04 -37.85 -3.52
N LEU A 15 -2.00 -37.83 -4.45
CA LEU A 15 -2.47 -36.57 -5.04
C LEU A 15 -3.17 -35.68 -4.01
N GLU A 16 -3.92 -36.27 -3.07
CA GLU A 16 -4.62 -35.54 -2.00
C GLU A 16 -3.64 -34.89 -1.05
N LEU A 17 -2.63 -35.64 -0.60
CA LEU A 17 -1.54 -35.10 0.23
C LEU A 17 -0.77 -33.99 -0.52
N GLY A 18 -0.55 -34.15 -1.83
CA GLY A 18 0.08 -33.12 -2.65
C GLY A 18 -0.76 -31.85 -2.78
N ALA A 19 -2.08 -31.98 -2.94
CA ALA A 19 -3.01 -30.85 -3.00
C ALA A 19 -3.11 -30.12 -1.64
N ALA A 20 -3.18 -30.87 -0.54
CA ALA A 20 -3.25 -30.34 0.82
C ALA A 20 -1.95 -29.65 1.28
N SER A 21 -0.80 -30.06 0.74
CA SER A 21 0.53 -29.51 1.10
C SER A 21 1.04 -28.40 0.16
N ALA A 22 0.19 -27.91 -0.75
CA ALA A 22 0.58 -27.00 -1.86
C ALA A 22 1.59 -27.56 -2.86
N ALA A 23 2.09 -28.78 -2.70
CA ALA A 23 3.06 -29.39 -3.60
C ALA A 23 2.51 -29.64 -5.01
N LEU A 24 1.18 -29.79 -5.13
CA LEU A 24 0.47 -29.86 -6.40
C LEU A 24 -0.49 -28.68 -6.54
N GLY A 25 -0.16 -27.75 -7.43
CA GLY A 25 -1.00 -26.64 -7.80
C GLY A 25 -2.11 -27.04 -8.78
N PHE A 26 -3.03 -26.11 -9.04
CA PHE A 26 -4.08 -26.27 -10.06
C PHE A 26 -3.50 -26.62 -11.44
N ARG A 27 -2.36 -26.02 -11.80
CA ARG A 27 -1.65 -26.31 -13.05
C ARG A 27 -1.16 -27.74 -13.10
N ASP A 28 -0.55 -28.23 -12.02
CA ASP A 28 0.05 -29.56 -11.96
C ASP A 28 -1.03 -30.64 -12.09
N LEU A 29 -2.18 -30.46 -11.41
CA LEU A 29 -3.33 -31.34 -11.54
C LEU A 29 -3.87 -31.40 -12.98
N CYS A 30 -3.95 -30.26 -13.67
CA CYS A 30 -4.32 -30.22 -15.09
C CYS A 30 -3.29 -30.92 -15.99
N CYS A 31 -2.00 -30.75 -15.72
CA CYS A 31 -0.91 -31.43 -16.44
C CYS A 31 -0.96 -32.95 -16.23
N LEU A 32 -1.26 -33.41 -15.01
CA LEU A 32 -1.45 -34.84 -14.72
C LEU A 32 -2.69 -35.40 -15.46
N ALA A 33 -3.77 -34.62 -15.55
CA ALA A 33 -5.00 -35.03 -16.23
C ALA A 33 -4.84 -35.25 -17.76
N ILE A 34 -3.85 -34.60 -18.38
CA ILE A 34 -3.54 -34.80 -19.79
C ILE A 34 -2.48 -35.88 -20.02
N ALA A 35 -1.65 -36.18 -19.02
CA ALA A 35 -0.56 -37.14 -19.14
C ALA A 35 -1.03 -38.59 -19.32
N SER A 36 -2.15 -38.99 -18.69
CA SER A 36 -2.72 -40.33 -18.89
C SER A 36 -4.21 -40.41 -18.60
N ARG A 37 -4.89 -41.41 -19.18
CA ARG A 37 -6.31 -41.71 -18.88
C ARG A 37 -6.55 -42.04 -17.41
N ARG A 38 -5.60 -42.72 -16.77
CA ARG A 38 -5.66 -43.10 -15.36
C ARG A 38 -5.59 -41.86 -14.46
N LEU A 39 -4.57 -41.02 -14.67
CA LEU A 39 -4.40 -39.77 -13.91
C LEU A 39 -5.53 -38.79 -14.16
N ARG A 40 -6.12 -38.75 -15.36
CA ARG A 40 -7.33 -37.98 -15.64
C ARG A 40 -8.49 -38.36 -14.70
N ARG A 41 -8.75 -39.65 -14.53
CA ARG A 41 -9.82 -40.09 -13.62
C ARG A 41 -9.53 -39.71 -12.18
N LEU A 42 -8.29 -39.91 -11.74
CA LEU A 42 -7.86 -39.59 -10.38
C LEU A 42 -7.88 -38.09 -10.11
N SER A 43 -7.44 -37.26 -11.06
CA SER A 43 -7.43 -35.80 -10.94
C SER A 43 -8.84 -35.20 -10.88
N LEU A 44 -9.86 -35.92 -11.35
CA LEU A 44 -11.26 -35.48 -11.29
C LEU A 44 -11.93 -35.78 -9.93
N HIS A 45 -11.21 -36.40 -8.99
CA HIS A 45 -11.78 -36.72 -7.69
C HIS A 45 -12.09 -35.43 -6.90
N PRO A 46 -13.34 -35.22 -6.43
CA PRO A 46 -13.75 -33.96 -5.79
C PRO A 46 -12.93 -33.58 -4.56
N ALA A 47 -12.49 -34.58 -3.79
CA ALA A 47 -11.69 -34.37 -2.58
C ALA A 47 -10.37 -33.62 -2.85
N LEU A 48 -9.73 -33.87 -3.99
CA LEU A 48 -8.47 -33.19 -4.37
C LEU A 48 -8.69 -31.69 -4.56
N TRP A 49 -9.74 -31.34 -5.29
CA TRP A 49 -10.08 -29.95 -5.57
C TRP A 49 -10.57 -29.24 -4.32
N PHE A 50 -11.35 -29.93 -3.48
CA PHE A 50 -11.79 -29.39 -2.19
C PHE A 50 -10.60 -28.96 -1.32
N GLU A 51 -9.61 -29.84 -1.10
CA GLU A 51 -8.43 -29.49 -0.31
C GLU A 51 -7.63 -28.34 -0.95
N ARG A 52 -7.46 -28.35 -2.27
CA ARG A 52 -6.73 -27.26 -2.95
C ARG A 52 -7.46 -25.92 -2.86
N HIS A 53 -8.79 -25.92 -2.99
CA HIS A 53 -9.63 -24.73 -2.85
C HIS A 53 -9.65 -24.22 -1.42
N LYS A 54 -9.70 -25.12 -0.43
CA LYS A 54 -9.62 -24.78 0.99
C LYS A 54 -8.29 -24.08 1.30
N LEU A 55 -7.17 -24.62 0.83
CA LEU A 55 -5.87 -23.98 0.99
C LEU A 55 -5.79 -22.63 0.26
N ARG A 56 -6.38 -22.53 -0.93
CA ARG A 56 -6.45 -21.26 -1.66
C ARG A 56 -7.27 -20.21 -0.91
N LEU A 57 -8.31 -20.62 -0.21
CA LEU A 57 -9.13 -19.72 0.59
C LEU A 57 -8.34 -19.18 1.78
N THR A 58 -7.63 -20.03 2.51
CA THR A 58 -6.77 -19.60 3.63
C THR A 58 -5.65 -18.67 3.16
N GLU A 59 -4.99 -18.99 2.04
CA GLU A 59 -3.99 -18.10 1.41
C GLU A 59 -4.56 -16.71 1.10
N LEU A 60 -5.80 -16.65 0.58
CA LEU A 60 -6.46 -15.40 0.22
C LEU A 60 -6.89 -14.62 1.47
N GLU A 61 -7.41 -15.28 2.49
CA GLU A 61 -7.78 -14.66 3.77
C GLU A 61 -6.55 -14.03 4.44
N GLU A 62 -5.43 -14.75 4.51
CA GLU A 62 -4.16 -14.23 5.04
C GLU A 62 -3.66 -13.02 4.25
N SER A 63 -3.72 -13.10 2.91
CA SER A 63 -3.36 -11.97 2.03
C SER A 63 -4.25 -10.75 2.27
N MET A 64 -5.56 -10.94 2.41
CA MET A 64 -6.51 -9.85 2.70
C MET A 64 -6.22 -9.20 4.05
N CYS A 65 -5.92 -9.98 5.08
CA CYS A 65 -5.51 -9.45 6.39
C CYS A 65 -4.24 -8.60 6.28
N ALA A 66 -3.22 -9.12 5.59
CA ALA A 66 -1.96 -8.41 5.39
C ALA A 66 -2.14 -7.08 4.62
N GLU A 67 -2.94 -7.07 3.54
CA GLU A 67 -3.26 -5.84 2.82
C GLU A 67 -4.06 -4.87 3.69
N GLY A 68 -5.00 -5.35 4.52
CA GLY A 68 -5.76 -4.53 5.46
C GLY A 68 -4.87 -3.81 6.47
N ASP A 69 -3.86 -4.50 7.01
CA ASP A 69 -2.92 -3.90 7.95
C ASP A 69 -1.97 -2.91 7.26
N ARG A 70 -1.56 -3.16 6.01
CA ARG A 70 -0.83 -2.18 5.20
C ARG A 70 -1.64 -0.92 4.97
N ILE A 71 -2.93 -1.04 4.62
CA ILE A 71 -3.82 0.11 4.41
C ILE A 71 -3.98 0.93 5.70
N LYS A 72 -4.13 0.26 6.85
CA LYS A 72 -4.20 0.97 8.14
C LYS A 72 -2.92 1.75 8.43
N ALA A 73 -1.76 1.13 8.20
CA ALA A 73 -0.47 1.78 8.40
C ALA A 73 -0.29 3.00 7.48
N THR A 74 -0.60 2.89 6.18
CA THR A 74 -0.51 4.02 5.24
C THR A 74 -1.51 5.12 5.56
N ALA A 75 -2.72 4.78 6.03
CA ALA A 75 -3.69 5.77 6.47
C ALA A 75 -3.22 6.54 7.72
N GLN A 76 -2.59 5.86 8.69
CA GLN A 76 -2.00 6.50 9.86
C GLN A 76 -0.84 7.42 9.48
N GLU A 77 0.03 6.97 8.58
CA GLU A 77 1.13 7.79 8.06
C GLU A 77 0.59 9.04 7.36
N LEU A 78 -0.43 8.90 6.51
CA LEU A 78 -1.06 10.03 5.83
C LEU A 78 -1.64 11.05 6.81
N ASP A 79 -2.38 10.61 7.84
CA ASP A 79 -2.90 11.52 8.88
C ASP A 79 -1.77 12.25 9.61
N SER A 80 -0.68 11.55 9.94
CA SER A 80 0.50 12.17 10.56
C SER A 80 1.11 13.26 9.67
N LEU A 81 1.24 13.00 8.36
CA LEU A 81 1.78 13.95 7.39
C LEU A 81 0.84 15.14 7.19
N GLU A 82 -0.48 14.92 7.20
CA GLU A 82 -1.45 16.01 7.14
C GLU A 82 -1.36 16.92 8.36
N ARG A 83 -1.18 16.37 9.57
CA ARG A 83 -0.96 17.17 10.78
C ARG A 83 0.29 18.02 10.67
N VAL A 84 1.40 17.45 10.21
CA VAL A 84 2.65 18.18 9.97
C VAL A 84 2.44 19.27 8.92
N ARG A 85 1.73 18.98 7.82
CA ARG A 85 1.40 19.96 6.79
C ARG A 85 0.58 21.12 7.35
N ARG A 86 -0.46 20.84 8.14
CA ARG A 86 -1.29 21.88 8.79
C ARG A 86 -0.46 22.74 9.76
N ALA A 87 0.39 22.11 10.58
CA ALA A 87 1.30 22.83 11.48
C ALA A 87 2.30 23.71 10.73
N SER A 88 2.85 23.21 9.61
CA SER A 88 3.75 23.97 8.74
C SER A 88 3.06 25.18 8.10
N VAL A 89 1.82 25.01 7.61
CA VAL A 89 1.02 26.14 7.09
C VAL A 89 0.75 27.14 8.21
N ALA A 90 0.38 26.68 9.41
CA ALA A 90 0.18 27.57 10.56
C ALA A 90 1.46 28.36 10.87
N LEU A 91 2.63 27.72 10.91
CA LEU A 91 3.90 28.39 11.15
C LEU A 91 4.25 29.40 10.05
N ASN A 92 4.01 29.08 8.78
CA ASN A 92 4.40 29.95 7.66
C ASN A 92 3.43 31.13 7.44
N VAL A 93 2.13 30.90 7.59
CA VAL A 93 1.09 31.92 7.38
C VAL A 93 0.88 32.78 8.63
N TRP A 94 0.99 32.17 9.81
CA TRP A 94 0.77 32.83 11.10
C TRP A 94 2.07 33.05 11.85
N GLN A 95 3.04 33.72 11.22
CA GLN A 95 4.21 34.31 11.88
C GLN A 95 4.01 35.82 12.22
N PRO A 96 2.86 36.27 12.79
CA PRO A 96 2.61 37.69 12.96
C PRO A 96 3.61 38.33 13.92
N GLN A 97 4.17 37.62 14.90
CA GLN A 97 5.15 38.19 15.83
C GLN A 97 6.50 38.49 15.15
N VAL A 98 6.95 37.61 14.25
CA VAL A 98 8.20 37.82 13.49
C VAL A 98 8.00 38.92 12.43
N VAL A 99 6.87 38.89 11.72
CA VAL A 99 6.50 39.92 10.75
C VAL A 99 6.34 41.28 11.44
N HIS A 100 5.58 41.34 12.53
CA HIS A 100 5.33 42.57 13.29
C HIS A 100 6.61 43.08 13.98
N GLY A 101 7.46 42.20 14.53
CA GLY A 101 8.76 42.57 15.09
C GLY A 101 9.66 43.23 14.05
N ARG A 102 9.77 42.63 12.86
CA ARG A 102 10.57 43.17 11.75
C ARG A 102 9.99 44.47 11.18
N GLN A 103 8.67 44.55 11.00
CA GLN A 103 7.98 45.78 10.58
C GLN A 103 8.17 46.90 11.61
N LYS A 104 8.03 46.60 12.90
CA LYS A 104 8.26 47.56 13.98
C LYS A 104 9.70 48.07 14.00
N GLN A 105 10.69 47.20 13.79
CA GLN A 105 12.10 47.59 13.72
C GLN A 105 12.38 48.49 12.49
N LEU A 106 11.79 48.18 11.32
CA LEU A 106 11.87 49.03 10.12
C LEU A 106 11.25 50.42 10.36
N VAL A 107 10.08 50.47 11.00
CA VAL A 107 9.41 51.74 11.32
C VAL A 107 10.21 52.53 12.37
N GLN A 108 10.76 51.87 13.39
CA GLN A 108 11.57 52.51 14.43
C GLN A 108 12.90 53.09 13.91
N GLN A 109 13.49 52.51 12.86
CA GLN A 109 14.68 53.06 12.21
C GLN A 109 14.40 54.29 11.35
N CYS A 110 13.14 54.55 11.01
CA CYS A 110 12.71 55.75 10.29
C CYS A 110 12.35 56.88 11.28
N THR A 111 13.28 57.82 11.49
CA THR A 111 13.08 59.01 12.34
C THR A 111 12.22 60.10 11.73
N VAL A 112 11.92 60.02 10.43
CA VAL A 112 11.14 61.02 9.67
C VAL A 112 9.83 60.38 9.19
N PRO A 113 8.68 61.09 9.23
CA PRO A 113 7.40 60.57 8.76
C PRO A 113 7.51 60.04 7.32
N VAL A 114 7.15 58.77 7.15
CA VAL A 114 7.36 58.03 5.88
C VAL A 114 6.58 58.66 4.73
N ASP A 115 5.37 59.17 5.00
CA ASP A 115 4.50 59.81 4.00
C ASP A 115 5.09 61.13 3.47
N SER A 116 5.79 61.88 4.31
CA SER A 116 6.47 63.11 3.91
C SER A 116 7.68 62.82 3.01
N ARG A 117 8.45 61.77 3.32
CA ARG A 117 9.56 61.31 2.47
C ARG A 117 9.07 60.75 1.14
N LEU A 118 7.98 59.97 1.16
CA LEU A 118 7.36 59.45 -0.06
C LEU A 118 6.87 60.59 -0.95
N SER A 119 6.17 61.58 -0.38
CA SER A 119 5.67 62.73 -1.13
C SER A 119 6.80 63.57 -1.73
N ALA A 120 7.90 63.79 -0.99
CA ALA A 120 9.07 64.51 -1.50
C ALA A 120 9.70 63.78 -2.69
N LEU A 121 10.00 62.48 -2.55
CA LEU A 121 10.55 61.66 -3.64
C LEU A 121 9.61 61.57 -4.84
N HIS A 122 8.30 61.53 -4.60
CA HIS A 122 7.29 61.49 -5.66
C HIS A 122 7.24 62.80 -6.45
N MET A 123 7.47 63.95 -5.81
CA MET A 123 7.59 65.23 -6.49
C MET A 123 8.91 65.36 -7.26
N GLU A 124 10.00 64.76 -6.76
CA GLU A 124 11.29 64.69 -7.47
C GLU A 124 11.26 63.77 -8.71
N LEU A 125 10.47 62.69 -8.68
CA LEU A 125 10.29 61.77 -9.81
C LEU A 125 9.26 62.22 -10.85
N LYS A 126 8.41 63.21 -10.53
CA LYS A 126 7.41 63.80 -11.44
C LYS A 126 7.99 64.94 -12.30
N VAL A 127 9.31 65.10 -12.32
CA VAL A 127 10.06 65.98 -13.23
C VAL A 127 10.18 65.32 -14.59
#